data_AF-A0A963PPM8-F1
#
_entry.id   AF-A0A963PPM8-F1
#
_cell.length_a   1.000
_cell.length_b   1.000
_cell.length_c   1.000
_cell.angle_alpha   90.00
_cell.angle_beta   90.00
_cell.angle_gamma   90.00
#
_symmetry.space_group_name_H-M   'P 1'
#
loop_
_entity.id
_entity.type
_entity.pdbx_description
1 polymer ?
#
loop_
_entity_poly.entity_id
_entity_poly.type
_entity_poly.pdbx_seq_one_letter_code
_entity_poly.pdbx_strand_id
1 'polypeptide(L)'
;MTQQRLSLSSMIAAAAAVAALSLPGMASAAYEHPVNNEIGVIVHPEHFKSEKTRVQVKAEAEAAMQQGRLSYGESNYPIRTPDAGPGKTREQVINELRSESPAERDARLRLYSRG
;
A
#
# COMPACT_ATOMS: atom_id res chain seq x y z
N MET A 1 15.04 -43.98 25.38
CA MET A 1 14.21 -43.22 24.42
C MET A 1 12.77 -43.67 24.59
N THR A 2 11.96 -42.87 25.27
CA THR A 2 10.53 -43.16 25.52
C THR A 2 9.73 -42.75 24.28
N GLN A 3 9.20 -43.73 23.55
CA GLN A 3 8.24 -43.46 22.47
C GLN A 3 6.90 -43.04 23.11
N GLN A 4 6.62 -41.74 23.09
CA GLN A 4 5.31 -41.19 23.42
C GLN A 4 4.30 -41.67 22.36
N ARG A 5 3.48 -42.65 22.71
CA ARG A 5 2.37 -43.10 21.86
C ARG A 5 1.26 -42.06 21.96
N LEU A 6 0.98 -41.37 20.86
CA LEU A 6 -0.15 -40.46 20.75
C LEU A 6 -1.45 -41.27 20.91
N SER A 7 -2.29 -40.90 21.87
CA SER A 7 -3.59 -41.54 22.05
C SER A 7 -4.55 -41.12 20.94
N LEU A 8 -5.53 -41.98 20.63
CA LEU A 8 -6.62 -41.67 19.69
C LEU A 8 -7.31 -40.35 20.03
N SER A 9 -7.49 -40.05 21.31
CA SER A 9 -8.05 -38.78 21.79
C SER A 9 -7.18 -37.58 21.41
N SER A 10 -5.85 -37.72 21.47
CA SER A 10 -4.91 -36.66 21.07
C SER A 10 -4.92 -36.44 19.56
N MET A 11 -5.12 -37.49 18.76
CA MET A 11 -5.27 -37.37 17.30
C MET A 11 -6.58 -36.69 16.90
N ILE A 12 -7.68 -37.03 17.58
CA ILE A 12 -8.99 -36.40 17.35
C ILE A 12 -8.96 -34.91 17.74
N ALA A 13 -8.34 -34.58 18.89
CA ALA A 13 -8.19 -33.20 19.32
C ALA A 13 -7.36 -32.36 18.33
N ALA A 14 -6.27 -32.93 17.79
CA ALA A 14 -5.46 -32.26 16.77
C ALA A 14 -6.25 -32.04 15.47
N ALA A 15 -7.01 -33.04 15.00
CA ALA A 15 -7.85 -32.91 13.81
C ALA A 15 -8.94 -31.83 13.99
N ALA A 16 -9.57 -31.78 15.16
CA ALA A 16 -10.56 -30.75 15.48
C ALA A 16 -9.95 -29.35 15.53
N ALA A 17 -8.74 -29.20 16.09
CA ALA A 17 -8.03 -27.92 16.13
C ALA A 17 -7.65 -27.42 14.72
N VAL A 18 -7.15 -28.31 13.85
CA VAL A 18 -6.83 -27.96 12.45
C VAL A 18 -8.09 -27.55 11.69
N ALA A 19 -9.19 -28.29 11.86
CA ALA A 19 -10.47 -27.95 11.23
C ALA A 19 -10.96 -26.58 11.72
N ALA A 20 -10.97 -26.32 13.04
CA ALA A 20 -11.42 -25.07 13.62
C ALA A 20 -10.60 -23.85 13.17
N LEU A 21 -9.28 -24.00 13.06
CA LEU A 21 -8.39 -22.92 12.59
C LEU A 21 -8.50 -22.66 11.08
N SER A 22 -9.03 -23.60 10.30
CA SER A 22 -9.27 -23.44 8.86
C SER A 22 -10.61 -22.77 8.52
N LEU A 23 -11.56 -22.73 9.44
CA LEU A 23 -12.91 -22.17 9.23
C LEU A 23 -12.95 -20.65 8.91
N PRO A 24 -12.10 -19.77 9.49
CA PRO A 24 -12.18 -18.32 9.23
C PRO A 24 -11.96 -17.92 7.77
N GLY A 25 -11.32 -18.77 6.96
CA GLY A 25 -11.02 -18.46 5.55
C GLY A 25 -12.22 -18.48 4.60
N MET A 26 -13.36 -19.04 5.02
CA MET A 26 -14.48 -19.37 4.10
C MET A 26 -15.67 -18.39 4.15
N ALA A 27 -15.63 -17.38 5.03
CA ALA A 27 -16.75 -16.46 5.26
C ALA A 27 -16.48 -15.01 4.85
N SER A 28 -15.55 -14.77 3.92
CA SER A 28 -15.25 -13.44 3.42
C SER A 28 -16.02 -13.17 2.12
N ALA A 29 -17.11 -12.41 2.20
CA ALA A 29 -17.66 -11.73 1.03
C ALA A 29 -16.85 -10.44 0.81
N ALA A 30 -16.32 -10.26 -0.40
CA ALA A 30 -15.56 -9.05 -0.71
C ALA A 30 -16.49 -7.83 -0.65
N TYR A 31 -15.99 -6.70 -0.13
CA TYR A 31 -16.74 -5.43 -0.14
C TYR A 31 -17.01 -4.95 -1.58
N GLU A 32 -16.09 -5.26 -2.49
CA GLU A 32 -16.13 -4.90 -3.90
C GLU A 32 -16.15 -6.16 -4.77
N HIS A 33 -17.05 -6.18 -5.76
CA HIS A 33 -17.13 -7.23 -6.76
C HIS A 33 -16.80 -6.67 -8.15
N PRO A 34 -16.00 -7.37 -8.97
CA PRO A 34 -15.68 -6.92 -10.31
C PRO A 34 -16.93 -6.95 -11.20
N VAL A 35 -17.13 -5.91 -12.00
CA VAL A 35 -18.23 -5.79 -12.96
C VAL A 35 -17.74 -5.23 -14.29
N ASN A 36 -18.40 -5.62 -15.38
CA ASN A 36 -18.05 -5.17 -16.71
C ASN A 36 -18.73 -3.83 -17.05
N ASN A 37 -18.32 -2.76 -16.38
CA ASN A 37 -18.73 -1.37 -16.66
C ASN A 37 -17.53 -0.41 -16.53
N GLU A 38 -17.74 0.87 -16.81
CA GLU A 38 -16.67 1.90 -16.77
C GLU A 38 -16.00 2.06 -15.40
N ILE A 39 -16.74 1.77 -14.32
CA ILE A 39 -16.27 1.88 -12.93
C ILE A 39 -15.47 0.63 -12.52
N GLY A 40 -15.75 -0.53 -13.14
CA GLY A 40 -15.05 -1.80 -12.94
C GLY A 40 -15.40 -2.55 -11.65
N VAL A 41 -16.09 -1.91 -10.71
CA VAL A 41 -16.48 -2.50 -9.41
C VAL A 41 -17.91 -2.12 -9.02
N ILE A 42 -18.59 -3.03 -8.31
CA ILE A 42 -19.83 -2.76 -7.58
C ILE A 42 -19.60 -3.02 -6.09
N VAL A 43 -20.15 -2.14 -5.25
CA VAL A 43 -20.03 -2.22 -3.79
C VAL A 43 -21.29 -2.84 -3.21
N HIS A 44 -21.12 -3.75 -2.27
CA HIS A 44 -22.18 -4.43 -1.53
C HIS A 44 -22.07 -4.07 -0.03
N PRO A 45 -22.74 -2.99 0.44
CA PRO A 45 -22.61 -2.51 1.83
C PRO A 45 -22.98 -3.57 2.88
N GLU A 46 -23.83 -4.53 2.53
CA GLU A 46 -24.22 -5.67 3.35
C GLU A 46 -23.06 -6.62 3.70
N HIS A 47 -21.99 -6.65 2.89
CA HIS A 47 -20.82 -7.50 3.10
C HIS A 47 -19.83 -6.93 4.12
N PHE A 48 -19.90 -5.63 4.40
CA PHE A 48 -19.07 -4.99 5.39
C PHE A 48 -19.91 -4.36 6.51
N LYS A 49 -19.91 -5.03 7.67
CA LYS A 49 -20.45 -4.48 8.91
C LYS A 49 -19.31 -4.22 9.87
N SER A 50 -18.99 -2.95 10.11
CA SER A 50 -18.02 -2.58 11.15
C SER A 50 -18.62 -2.82 12.53
N GLU A 51 -17.96 -3.61 13.35
CA GLU A 51 -18.28 -3.75 14.78
C GLU A 51 -17.67 -2.62 15.63
N LYS A 52 -16.76 -1.83 15.06
CA LYS A 52 -16.08 -0.73 15.74
C LYS A 52 -16.65 0.61 15.35
N THR A 53 -16.73 1.52 16.32
CA THR A 53 -17.03 2.93 16.07
C THR A 53 -15.83 3.62 15.42
N ARG A 54 -16.06 4.74 14.73
CA ARG A 54 -14.97 5.54 14.14
C ARG A 54 -13.93 5.99 15.18
N VAL A 55 -14.34 6.25 16.42
CA VAL A 55 -13.44 6.65 17.50
C VAL A 55 -12.51 5.50 17.89
N GLN A 56 -13.03 4.28 18.02
CA GLN A 56 -12.24 3.09 18.33
C GLN A 56 -11.23 2.78 17.23
N VAL A 57 -11.63 2.88 15.96
CA VAL A 57 -10.72 2.67 14.81
C VAL A 57 -9.56 3.67 14.84
N LYS A 58 -9.83 4.94 15.14
CA LYS A 58 -8.78 5.97 15.25
C LYS A 58 -7.82 5.66 16.40
N ALA A 59 -8.36 5.33 17.57
CA ALA A 59 -7.53 4.98 18.73
C ALA A 59 -6.64 3.75 18.46
N GLU A 60 -7.16 2.73 17.79
CA GLU A 60 -6.39 1.54 17.40
C GLU A 60 -5.29 1.89 16.39
N ALA A 61 -5.60 2.74 15.40
CA ALA A 61 -4.62 3.21 14.43
C ALA A 61 -3.48 4.01 15.09
N GLU A 62 -3.82 4.94 16.00
CA GLU A 62 -2.84 5.71 16.77
C GLU A 62 -1.95 4.81 17.64
N ALA A 63 -2.53 3.81 18.30
CA ALA A 63 -1.78 2.83 19.08
C ALA A 63 -0.84 2.00 18.19
N ALA A 64 -1.30 1.57 17.01
CA ALA A 64 -0.46 0.83 16.06
C ALA A 64 0.69 1.69 15.53
N MET A 65 0.48 2.98 15.29
CA MET A 65 1.54 3.93 14.94
C MET A 65 2.59 4.01 16.04
N GLN A 66 2.18 4.24 17.28
CA GLN A 66 3.09 4.36 18.43
C GLN A 66 3.88 3.08 18.68
N GLN A 67 3.28 1.92 18.40
CA GLN A 67 3.92 0.60 18.51
C GLN A 67 4.80 0.23 17.31
N GLY A 68 4.88 1.07 16.27
CA GLY A 68 5.64 0.77 15.05
C GLY A 68 5.07 -0.42 14.27
N ARG A 69 3.76 -0.67 14.34
CA ARG A 69 3.08 -1.81 13.71
C ARG A 69 2.48 -1.48 12.34
N LEU A 70 2.65 -0.24 11.87
CA LEU A 70 2.23 0.17 10.54
C LEU A 70 3.37 -0.01 9.54
N SER A 71 3.03 -0.51 8.36
CA SER A 71 3.95 -0.56 7.22
C SER A 71 3.95 0.78 6.49
N TYR A 72 5.14 1.37 6.28
CA TYR A 72 5.33 2.65 5.60
C TYR A 72 6.15 2.49 4.31
N GLY A 73 5.68 1.64 3.40
CA GLY A 73 6.32 1.48 2.09
C GLY A 73 7.12 0.19 1.91
N GLU A 74 6.82 -0.85 2.70
CA GLU A 74 7.30 -2.23 2.42
C GLU A 74 6.49 -2.90 1.28
N SER A 75 5.51 -2.18 0.71
CA SER A 75 4.77 -2.59 -0.47
C SER A 75 5.64 -2.44 -1.73
N ASN A 76 5.34 -3.20 -2.79
CA ASN A 76 5.94 -3.04 -4.12
C ASN A 76 5.62 -1.69 -4.81
N TYR A 77 4.95 -0.78 -4.12
CA TYR A 77 4.66 0.55 -4.63
C TYR A 77 5.86 1.47 -4.43
N PRO A 78 6.30 2.21 -5.47
CA PRO A 78 7.41 3.13 -5.34
C PRO A 78 7.13 4.12 -4.21
N ILE A 79 8.07 4.19 -3.26
CA ILE A 79 8.06 5.20 -2.21
C ILE A 79 8.02 6.55 -2.91
N ARG A 80 7.05 7.41 -2.56
CA ARG A 80 7.07 8.80 -3.03
C ARG A 80 8.39 9.40 -2.55
N THR A 81 9.30 9.64 -3.49
CA THR A 81 10.48 10.47 -3.21
C THR A 81 9.96 11.78 -2.64
N PRO A 82 10.48 12.24 -1.49
CA PRO A 82 10.15 13.56 -0.97
C PRO A 82 10.27 14.57 -2.09
N ASP A 83 9.25 15.42 -2.23
CA ASP A 83 9.29 16.49 -3.22
C ASP A 83 10.56 17.31 -2.98
N ALA A 84 11.35 17.56 -4.01
CA ALA A 84 12.68 18.17 -3.89
C ALA A 84 12.63 19.67 -3.49
N GLY A 85 11.49 20.11 -2.96
CA GLY A 85 11.13 21.50 -2.74
C GLY A 85 10.50 22.13 -3.97
N PRO A 86 10.05 23.39 -3.87
CA PRO A 86 9.52 24.13 -5.00
C PRO A 86 10.61 24.22 -6.08
N GLY A 87 10.29 23.73 -7.28
CA GLY A 87 11.15 23.91 -8.45
C GLY A 87 11.38 25.39 -8.79
N LYS A 88 12.25 25.66 -9.78
CA LYS A 88 12.52 27.03 -10.24
C LYS A 88 11.23 27.69 -10.74
N THR A 89 11.03 28.96 -10.41
CA THR A 89 9.95 29.76 -11.01
C THR A 89 10.24 30.04 -12.48
N ARG A 90 9.19 30.40 -13.24
CA ARG A 90 9.33 30.79 -14.65
C ARG A 90 10.31 31.96 -14.81
N GLU A 91 10.24 32.94 -13.92
CA GLU A 91 11.13 34.11 -13.92
C GLU A 91 12.60 33.70 -13.70
N GLN A 92 12.86 32.77 -12.77
CA GLN A 92 14.21 32.26 -12.52
C GLN A 92 14.79 31.55 -13.74
N VAL A 93 13.98 30.72 -14.41
CA VAL A 93 14.40 30.04 -15.66
C VAL A 93 14.66 31.05 -16.77
N ILE A 94 13.81 32.06 -16.93
CA ILE A 94 14.01 33.11 -17.96
C ILE A 94 15.30 33.90 -17.69
N ASN A 95 15.58 34.22 -16.44
CA ASN A 95 16.79 34.96 -16.07
C ASN A 95 18.05 34.13 -16.36
N GLU A 96 18.05 32.84 -16.04
CA GLU A 96 19.15 31.92 -16.34
C GLU A 96 19.43 31.83 -17.85
N LEU A 97 18.39 31.69 -18.67
CA LEU A 97 18.50 31.67 -20.13
C LEU A 97 18.98 33.00 -20.73
N ARG A 98 18.72 34.13 -20.05
CA ARG A 98 19.22 35.44 -20.46
C ARG A 98 20.68 35.65 -20.03
N SER A 99 21.08 35.10 -18.89
CA SER A 99 22.44 35.23 -18.35
C SER A 99 23.44 34.22 -18.91
N GLU A 100 22.99 33.18 -19.61
CA GLU A 100 23.89 32.18 -20.22
C GLU A 100 24.88 32.84 -21.21
N SER A 101 26.11 32.36 -21.18
CA SER A 101 27.16 32.78 -22.10
C SER A 101 26.87 32.31 -23.54
N PRO A 102 27.48 32.93 -24.57
CA PRO A 102 27.35 32.45 -25.94
C PRO A 102 27.74 30.98 -26.14
N ALA A 103 28.76 30.50 -25.41
CA ALA A 103 29.23 29.11 -25.50
C ALA A 103 28.23 28.12 -24.87
N GLU A 104 27.65 28.46 -23.72
CA GLU A 104 26.61 27.65 -23.06
C GLU A 104 25.33 27.60 -23.90
N ARG A 105 24.94 28.73 -24.49
CA ARG A 105 23.81 28.81 -25.42
C ARG A 105 24.01 27.91 -26.63
N ASP A 106 25.19 27.95 -27.26
CA ASP A 106 25.52 27.10 -28.41
C ASP A 106 25.51 25.61 -28.04
N ALA A 107 26.10 25.25 -26.90
CA ALA A 107 26.07 23.87 -26.39
C ALA A 107 24.61 23.39 -26.16
N ARG A 108 23.76 24.23 -25.57
CA ARG A 108 22.33 23.95 -25.37
C ARG A 108 21.61 23.76 -26.70
N LEU A 109 21.80 24.65 -27.67
CA LEU A 109 21.17 24.55 -28.99
C LEU A 109 21.58 23.27 -29.72
N ARG A 110 22.85 22.87 -29.65
CA ARG A 110 23.33 21.60 -30.23
C ARG A 110 22.67 20.37 -29.60
N LEU A 111 22.39 20.40 -28.29
CA LEU A 111 21.71 19.31 -27.59
C LEU A 111 20.27 19.12 -28.10
N TYR A 112 19.58 20.22 -28.45
CA TYR A 112 18.20 20.20 -28.93
C TYR A 112 18.06 20.20 -30.46
N SER A 113 19.12 20.50 -31.21
CA SER A 113 19.11 20.60 -32.68
C SER A 113 19.21 19.26 -33.41
N ARG A 114 19.14 18.11 -32.71
CA ARG A 114 19.12 16.79 -33.36
C ARG A 114 17.67 16.33 -33.56
N GLY A 115 17.02 16.94 -34.55
CA GLY A 115 15.80 16.47 -35.20
C GLY A 115 16.08 16.36 -36.69
#